data_AF-A0A8T5E9P3-F1
#
_entry.id   AF-A0A8T5E9P3-F1
#
_cell.length_a   1.000
_cell.length_b   1.000
_cell.length_c   1.000
_cell.angle_alpha   90.00
_cell.angle_beta   90.00
_cell.angle_gamma   90.00
#
_symmetry.space_group_name_H-M   'P 1'
#
loop_
_entity.id
_entity.type
_entity.pdbx_description
1 polymer ?
#
loop_
_entity_poly.entity_id
_entity_poly.type
_entity_poly.pdbx_seq_one_letter_code
_entity_poly.pdbx_strand_id
1 'polypeptide(L)'
;YKFLSSLDQLIVMSVVPGKSGQKYIEETHAKMARLNSILYEHNFSGCIEADGGVNIENIGSVFADGARAFVGGGAIVGQQDVRAAIKDFRNAVLKSRRRMLLDKANQLGGSDLVNKWIGLHVIGVKQEEIKKIAQESGYL
;
A
#
# COMPACT_ATOMS: atom_id res chain seq x y z
N TYR A 1 8.82 -23.62 -2.24
CA TYR A 1 7.36 -23.48 -2.21
C TYR A 1 6.75 -24.19 -3.42
N LYS A 2 6.13 -25.38 -3.26
CA LYS A 2 5.73 -26.27 -4.37
C LYS A 2 4.81 -25.62 -5.41
N PHE A 3 3.84 -24.84 -4.96
CA PHE A 3 2.79 -24.28 -5.83
C PHE A 3 3.07 -22.85 -6.27
N LEU A 4 4.14 -22.23 -5.78
CA LEU A 4 4.32 -20.79 -5.94
C LEU A 4 4.41 -20.34 -7.41
N SER A 5 5.03 -21.16 -8.27
CA SER A 5 5.14 -20.89 -9.71
C SER A 5 3.83 -21.05 -10.49
N SER A 6 2.79 -21.61 -9.88
CA SER A 6 1.46 -21.78 -10.49
C SER A 6 0.40 -20.87 -9.88
N LEU A 7 0.79 -19.91 -9.03
CA LEU A 7 -0.13 -18.96 -8.41
C LEU A 7 -0.03 -17.61 -9.12
N ASP A 8 -1.17 -17.02 -9.43
CA ASP A 8 -1.25 -15.62 -9.89
C ASP A 8 -1.56 -14.67 -8.72
N GLN A 9 -2.08 -15.21 -7.62
CA GLN A 9 -2.51 -14.44 -6.47
C GLN A 9 -2.37 -15.23 -5.16
N LEU A 10 -1.95 -14.54 -4.10
CA LEU A 10 -1.89 -15.04 -2.73
C LEU A 10 -2.76 -14.19 -1.83
N ILE A 11 -3.77 -14.79 -1.22
CA ILE A 11 -4.68 -14.11 -0.30
C ILE A 11 -4.15 -14.25 1.12
N VAL A 12 -3.98 -13.12 1.80
CA VAL A 12 -3.65 -13.05 3.22
C VAL A 12 -4.88 -12.59 3.97
N MET A 13 -5.45 -13.51 4.74
CA MET A 13 -6.53 -13.18 5.67
C MET A 13 -5.96 -12.35 6.83
N SER A 14 -6.45 -11.11 6.95
CA SER A 14 -6.15 -10.16 8.02
C SER A 14 -7.22 -10.14 9.12
N VAL A 15 -8.08 -11.16 9.14
CA VAL A 15 -9.09 -11.46 10.16
C VAL A 15 -9.18 -12.97 10.37
N VAL A 16 -9.95 -13.42 11.37
CA VAL A 16 -10.27 -14.84 11.50
C VAL A 16 -11.32 -15.21 10.44
N PRO A 17 -11.07 -16.18 9.53
CA PRO A 17 -12.04 -16.54 8.50
C PRO A 17 -13.38 -17.01 9.08
N GLY A 18 -14.48 -16.75 8.35
CA GLY A 18 -15.82 -17.23 8.70
C GLY A 18 -16.67 -16.31 9.57
N LYS A 19 -16.21 -15.08 9.88
CA LYS A 19 -17.03 -14.05 10.57
C LYS A 19 -16.95 -12.69 9.88
N SER A 20 -18.10 -12.01 9.75
CA SER A 20 -18.19 -10.66 9.19
C SER A 20 -17.95 -9.56 10.23
N GLY A 21 -17.60 -8.35 9.79
CA GLY A 21 -17.53 -7.16 10.64
C GLY A 21 -16.31 -7.08 11.57
N GLN A 22 -15.30 -7.92 11.32
CA GLN A 22 -14.08 -7.95 12.12
C GLN A 22 -13.13 -6.82 11.73
N LYS A 23 -12.39 -6.33 12.73
CA LYS A 23 -11.28 -5.38 12.53
C LYS A 23 -10.04 -6.12 12.05
N TYR A 24 -9.18 -5.38 11.35
CA TYR A 24 -7.86 -5.84 10.94
C TYR A 24 -7.05 -6.35 12.14
N ILE A 25 -6.37 -7.49 11.97
CA ILE A 25 -5.42 -8.04 12.94
C ILE A 25 -4.06 -7.40 12.67
N GLU A 26 -3.60 -6.51 13.55
CA GLU A 26 -2.39 -5.71 13.38
C GLU A 26 -1.12 -6.54 13.14
N GLU A 27 -1.01 -7.73 13.74
CA GLU A 27 0.10 -8.67 13.53
C GLU A 27 0.19 -9.18 12.08
N THR A 28 -0.86 -8.96 11.28
CA THR A 28 -0.86 -9.28 9.85
C THR A 28 0.13 -8.40 9.08
N HIS A 29 0.45 -7.19 9.55
CA HIS A 29 1.49 -6.35 8.95
C HIS A 29 2.84 -7.08 8.87
N ALA A 30 3.30 -7.63 10.00
CA ALA A 30 4.56 -8.39 10.05
C ALA A 30 4.52 -9.67 9.19
N LYS A 31 3.37 -10.36 9.19
CA LYS A 31 3.15 -11.55 8.35
C LYS A 31 3.24 -11.22 6.86
N MET A 32 2.61 -10.13 6.45
CA MET A 32 2.57 -9.67 5.07
C MET A 32 3.94 -9.21 4.59
N ALA A 33 4.65 -8.42 5.38
CA ALA A 33 6.01 -7.99 5.07
C ALA A 33 6.97 -9.18 4.91
N ARG A 34 6.91 -10.17 5.83
CA ARG A 34 7.70 -11.40 5.71
C ARG A 34 7.35 -12.19 4.44
N LEU A 35 6.05 -12.32 4.14
CA LEU A 35 5.60 -13.01 2.93
C LEU A 35 6.11 -12.29 1.67
N ASN A 36 5.97 -10.97 1.59
CA ASN A 36 6.42 -10.17 0.45
C ASN A 36 7.92 -10.36 0.16
N SER A 37 8.77 -10.38 1.19
CA SER A 37 10.20 -10.66 1.03
C SER A 37 10.45 -12.06 0.45
N ILE A 38 9.78 -13.09 0.99
CA ILE A 38 9.88 -14.46 0.49
C ILE A 38 9.45 -14.55 -0.98
N LEU A 39 8.33 -13.91 -1.34
CA LEU A 39 7.81 -13.93 -2.70
C LEU A 39 8.77 -13.26 -3.68
N TYR A 40 9.37 -12.14 -3.27
CA TYR A 40 10.39 -11.43 -4.04
C TYR A 40 11.62 -12.33 -4.30
N GLU A 41 12.15 -13.00 -3.25
CA GLU A 41 13.29 -13.93 -3.38
C GLU A 41 13.03 -15.11 -4.32
N HIS A 42 11.75 -15.48 -4.48
CA HIS A 42 11.33 -16.58 -5.33
C HIS A 42 10.79 -16.14 -6.70
N ASN A 43 11.01 -14.89 -7.11
CA ASN A 43 10.56 -14.34 -8.40
C ASN A 43 9.05 -14.51 -8.64
N PHE A 44 8.24 -14.41 -7.58
CA PHE A 44 6.79 -14.45 -7.73
C PHE A 44 6.30 -13.21 -8.49
N SER A 45 5.61 -13.42 -9.61
CA SER A 45 5.10 -12.35 -10.47
C SER A 45 3.64 -11.98 -10.21
N GLY A 46 2.96 -12.72 -9.33
CA GLY A 46 1.58 -12.48 -8.97
C GLY A 46 1.40 -11.33 -7.97
N CYS A 47 0.22 -11.25 -7.36
CA CYS A 47 -0.09 -10.22 -6.36
C CYS A 47 -0.42 -10.82 -4.98
N ILE A 48 -0.14 -10.06 -3.93
CA ILE A 48 -0.68 -10.30 -2.59
C ILE A 48 -2.01 -9.55 -2.47
N GLU A 49 -3.06 -10.26 -2.06
CA GLU A 49 -4.35 -9.69 -1.66
C GLU A 49 -4.45 -9.63 -0.13
N ALA A 50 -4.89 -8.49 0.39
CA ALA A 50 -5.27 -8.34 1.79
C ALA A 50 -6.80 -8.48 1.93
N ASP A 51 -7.25 -9.49 2.68
CA ASP A 51 -8.67 -9.76 2.89
C ASP A 51 -9.06 -9.75 4.38
N GLY A 52 -9.93 -8.80 4.73
CA GLY A 52 -10.55 -8.67 6.04
C GLY A 52 -10.11 -7.42 6.79
N GLY A 53 -11.07 -6.59 7.18
CA GLY A 53 -10.81 -5.41 8.02
C GLY A 53 -10.01 -4.29 7.35
N VAL A 54 -9.77 -4.35 6.03
CA VAL A 54 -9.11 -3.27 5.27
C VAL A 54 -10.02 -2.05 5.16
N ASN A 55 -9.51 -0.88 5.51
CA ASN A 55 -10.22 0.40 5.54
C ASN A 55 -9.31 1.57 5.10
N ILE A 56 -9.84 2.79 5.13
CA ILE A 56 -9.09 3.97 4.67
C ILE A 56 -7.90 4.30 5.60
N GLU A 57 -8.02 3.95 6.87
CA GLU A 57 -7.00 4.20 7.89
C GLU A 57 -5.78 3.29 7.73
N ASN A 58 -5.96 2.02 7.31
CA ASN A 58 -4.87 1.04 7.23
C ASN A 58 -4.41 0.70 5.81
N ILE A 59 -5.17 1.00 4.75
CA ILE A 59 -4.81 0.57 3.39
C ILE A 59 -3.42 1.07 2.95
N GLY A 60 -2.99 2.23 3.45
CA GLY A 60 -1.67 2.77 3.20
C GLY A 60 -0.53 1.92 3.77
N SER A 61 -0.65 1.43 5.01
CA SER A 61 0.34 0.54 5.62
C SER A 61 0.27 -0.87 5.04
N VAL A 62 -0.93 -1.39 4.78
CA VAL A 62 -1.13 -2.69 4.12
C VAL A 62 -0.50 -2.72 2.72
N PHE A 63 -0.58 -1.61 1.96
CA PHE A 63 0.15 -1.46 0.70
C PHE A 63 1.67 -1.49 0.90
N ALA A 64 2.16 -0.82 1.94
CA ALA A 64 3.60 -0.75 2.23
C ALA A 64 4.18 -2.14 2.58
N ASP A 65 3.39 -3.01 3.21
CA ASP A 65 3.81 -4.38 3.53
C ASP A 65 3.88 -5.31 2.33
N GLY A 66 3.27 -4.94 1.20
CA GLY A 66 3.36 -5.69 -0.06
C GLY A 66 2.02 -5.98 -0.74
N ALA A 67 0.88 -5.71 -0.11
CA ALA A 67 -0.41 -5.92 -0.77
C ALA A 67 -0.56 -5.07 -2.04
N ARG A 68 -1.16 -5.65 -3.07
CA ARG A 68 -1.51 -4.98 -4.33
C ARG A 68 -2.97 -5.15 -4.71
N ALA A 69 -3.68 -6.10 -4.09
CA ALA A 69 -5.12 -6.25 -4.13
C ALA A 69 -5.70 -6.11 -2.71
N PHE A 70 -6.91 -5.56 -2.60
CA PHE A 70 -7.54 -5.23 -1.32
C PHE A 70 -9.02 -5.56 -1.37
N VAL A 71 -9.48 -6.34 -0.38
CA VAL A 71 -10.91 -6.62 -0.21
C VAL A 71 -11.50 -5.61 0.77
N GLY A 72 -12.18 -4.60 0.21
CA GLY A 72 -12.95 -3.64 1.00
C GLY A 72 -14.37 -4.14 1.21
N GLY A 73 -14.63 -4.78 2.36
CA GLY A 73 -15.97 -5.21 2.78
C GLY A 73 -16.87 -4.02 3.13
N GLY A 74 -17.31 -3.92 4.39
CA GLY A 74 -18.17 -2.80 4.85
C GLY A 74 -17.55 -1.40 4.72
N ALA A 75 -16.23 -1.30 4.51
CA ALA A 75 -15.56 -0.04 4.23
C ALA A 75 -15.87 0.52 2.83
N ILE A 76 -16.38 -0.30 1.91
CA ILE A 76 -16.80 0.12 0.55
C ILE A 76 -18.27 -0.23 0.34
N VAL A 77 -18.64 -1.49 0.59
CA VAL A 77 -20.00 -1.98 0.41
C VAL A 77 -20.92 -1.39 1.47
N GLY A 78 -22.00 -0.74 1.04
CA GLY A 78 -22.98 -0.09 1.92
C GLY A 78 -22.67 1.38 2.23
N GLN A 79 -21.58 1.93 1.70
CA GLN A 79 -21.33 3.37 1.76
C GLN A 79 -22.32 4.14 0.88
N GLN A 80 -22.70 5.35 1.32
CA GLN A 80 -23.61 6.22 0.57
C GLN A 80 -23.07 6.55 -0.83
N ASP A 81 -21.75 6.77 -0.93
CA ASP A 81 -21.04 6.94 -2.20
C ASP A 81 -19.87 5.95 -2.31
N VAL A 82 -20.16 4.79 -2.91
CA VAL A 82 -19.17 3.75 -3.19
C VAL A 82 -18.04 4.25 -4.10
N ARG A 83 -18.34 5.17 -5.03
CA ARG A 83 -17.34 5.69 -5.97
C ARG A 83 -16.35 6.59 -5.24
N ALA A 84 -16.84 7.43 -4.32
CA ALA A 84 -16.00 8.24 -3.44
C ALA A 84 -15.12 7.36 -2.56
N ALA A 85 -15.67 6.34 -1.91
CA ALA A 85 -14.90 5.41 -1.08
C ALA A 85 -13.75 4.73 -1.86
N ILE A 86 -14.02 4.22 -3.07
CA ILE A 86 -12.98 3.64 -3.94
C ILE A 86 -11.92 4.68 -4.34
N LYS A 87 -12.34 5.93 -4.61
CA LYS A 87 -11.41 7.01 -4.94
C LYS A 87 -10.48 7.32 -3.76
N ASP A 88 -11.02 7.37 -2.56
CA ASP A 88 -10.25 7.66 -1.34
C ASP A 88 -9.25 6.54 -1.05
N PHE A 89 -9.66 5.28 -1.19
CA PHE A 89 -8.76 4.13 -1.09
C PHE A 89 -7.58 4.24 -2.08
N ARG A 90 -7.87 4.55 -3.35
CA ARG A 90 -6.83 4.75 -4.37
C ARG A 90 -5.90 5.90 -4.01
N ASN A 91 -6.43 7.01 -3.51
CA ASN A 91 -5.63 8.16 -3.08
C ASN A 91 -4.73 7.83 -1.90
N ALA A 92 -5.22 7.08 -0.90
CA ALA A 92 -4.43 6.62 0.24
C ALA A 92 -3.27 5.71 -0.21
N VAL A 93 -3.53 4.77 -1.12
CA VAL A 93 -2.48 3.93 -1.73
C VAL A 93 -1.46 4.77 -2.51
N LEU A 94 -1.91 5.74 -3.31
CA LEU A 94 -1.01 6.63 -4.05
C LEU A 94 -0.15 7.48 -3.11
N LYS A 95 -0.71 7.98 -2.00
CA LYS A 95 0.05 8.68 -0.96
C LYS A 95 1.13 7.78 -0.37
N SER A 96 0.78 6.54 0.02
CA SER A 96 1.74 5.56 0.55
C SER A 96 2.85 5.24 -0.45
N ARG A 97 2.51 4.97 -1.71
CA ARG A 97 3.48 4.74 -2.79
C ARG A 97 4.45 5.90 -2.97
N ARG A 98 3.96 7.14 -2.95
CA ARG A 98 4.82 8.34 -3.09
C ARG A 98 5.78 8.46 -1.92
N ARG A 99 5.31 8.21 -0.68
CA ARG A 99 6.19 8.17 0.50
C ARG A 99 7.31 7.14 0.31
N MET A 100 6.99 5.89 -0.05
CA MET A 100 8.01 4.85 -0.28
C MET A 100 9.05 5.25 -1.35
N LEU A 101 8.62 5.91 -2.43
CA LEU A 101 9.53 6.39 -3.47
C LEU A 101 10.43 7.52 -2.97
N LEU A 102 9.90 8.43 -2.16
CA LEU A 102 10.69 9.49 -1.51
C LEU A 102 11.69 8.90 -0.52
N ASP A 103 11.28 7.95 0.31
CA ASP A 103 12.15 7.25 1.24
C ASP A 103 13.31 6.58 0.48
N LYS A 104 13.00 5.94 -0.65
CA LYS A 104 14.02 5.31 -1.51
C LYS A 104 14.96 6.33 -2.15
N ALA A 105 14.43 7.46 -2.63
CA ALA A 105 15.25 8.55 -3.17
C ALA A 105 16.19 9.12 -2.09
N ASN A 106 15.67 9.35 -0.88
CA ASN A 106 16.46 9.83 0.25
C ASN A 106 17.57 8.83 0.65
N GLN A 107 17.26 7.53 0.69
CA GLN A 107 18.25 6.49 0.96
C GLN A 107 19.38 6.43 -0.08
N LEU A 108 19.08 6.74 -1.34
CA LEU A 108 20.04 6.63 -2.45
C LEU A 108 20.88 7.91 -2.66
N GLY A 109 20.34 9.08 -2.32
CA GLY A 109 21.01 10.35 -2.64
C GLY A 109 20.58 11.54 -1.79
N GLY A 110 19.99 11.29 -0.62
CA GLY A 110 19.58 12.33 0.33
C GLY A 110 18.55 13.33 -0.22
N SER A 111 18.48 14.48 0.43
CA SER A 111 17.60 15.59 0.05
C SER A 111 17.82 16.10 -1.37
N ASP A 112 19.04 16.00 -1.91
CA ASP A 112 19.35 16.43 -3.27
C ASP A 112 18.62 15.57 -4.31
N LEU A 113 18.64 14.24 -4.14
CA LEU A 113 17.94 13.33 -5.05
C LEU A 113 16.43 13.45 -4.88
N VAL A 114 15.94 13.66 -3.65
CA VAL A 114 14.52 13.96 -3.37
C VAL A 114 14.08 15.21 -4.14
N ASN A 115 14.82 16.32 -4.03
CA ASN A 115 14.53 17.56 -4.75
C ASN A 115 14.53 17.36 -6.27
N LYS A 116 15.52 16.65 -6.82
CA LYS A 116 15.57 16.32 -8.25
C LYS A 116 14.34 15.50 -8.69
N TRP A 117 13.95 14.50 -7.90
CA TRP A 117 12.79 13.65 -8.21
C TRP A 117 11.46 14.42 -8.17
N ILE A 118 11.30 15.32 -7.19
CA ILE A 118 10.16 16.25 -7.13
C ILE A 118 10.17 17.17 -8.36
N GLY A 119 11.34 17.65 -8.78
CA GLY A 119 11.53 18.50 -9.95
C GLY A 119 11.14 17.85 -11.29
N LEU A 120 11.14 16.51 -11.39
CA LEU A 120 10.68 15.79 -12.60
C LEU A 120 9.17 15.92 -12.83
N HIS A 121 8.41 16.36 -11.83
CA HIS A 121 6.97 16.55 -11.93
C HIS A 121 6.68 17.99 -12.35
N VAL A 122 6.39 18.18 -13.63
CA VAL A 122 6.43 19.47 -14.35
C VAL A 122 5.21 20.37 -14.06
N ILE A 123 4.84 20.59 -12.79
CA ILE A 123 3.76 21.49 -12.30
C ILE A 123 2.40 20.80 -12.09
N GLY A 124 1.70 21.20 -11.02
CA GLY A 124 0.31 20.88 -10.71
C GLY A 124 0.11 20.25 -9.33
N VAL A 125 -1.14 19.88 -9.01
CA VAL A 125 -1.55 19.29 -7.71
C VAL A 125 -0.66 18.11 -7.28
N LYS A 126 -0.20 17.29 -8.23
CA LYS A 126 0.69 16.15 -7.97
C LYS A 126 2.05 16.58 -7.40
N GLN A 127 2.65 17.65 -7.90
CA GLN A 127 3.95 18.12 -7.41
C GLN A 127 3.82 18.66 -5.99
N GLU A 128 2.78 19.45 -5.72
CA GLU A 128 2.49 19.99 -4.38
C GLU A 128 2.21 18.87 -3.36
N GLU A 129 1.44 17.85 -3.75
CA GLU A 129 1.20 16.67 -2.90
C GLU A 129 2.50 15.94 -2.55
N ILE A 130 3.38 15.73 -3.53
CA ILE A 130 4.67 15.06 -3.28
C ILE A 130 5.56 15.92 -2.37
N LYS A 131 5.61 17.23 -2.62
CA LYS A 131 6.39 18.17 -1.80
C LYS A 131 5.91 18.18 -0.35
N LYS A 132 4.59 18.19 -0.13
CA LYS A 132 3.99 18.07 1.20
C LYS A 132 4.39 16.77 1.88
N ILE A 133 4.34 15.63 1.18
CA ILE A 133 4.76 14.33 1.74
C ILE A 133 6.25 14.36 2.11
N ALA A 134 7.11 14.97 1.28
CA ALA A 134 8.54 15.07 1.55
C ALA A 134 8.83 15.93 2.80
N GLN A 135 8.10 17.03 3.00
CA GLN A 135 8.16 17.85 4.21
C GLN A 135 7.66 17.09 5.45
N GLU A 136 6.52 16.40 5.35
CA GLU A 136 5.98 15.54 6.42
C GLU A 136 6.99 14.43 6.82
N SER A 137 7.81 13.97 5.87
CA SER A 137 8.85 12.96 6.09
C SER A 137 10.21 13.54 6.50
N GLY A 138 10.39 14.87 6.55
CA GLY A 138 11.64 15.53 6.94
C GLY A 138 12.76 15.47 5.90
N TYR A 139 12.44 15.28 4.62
CA TYR A 139 13.43 15.22 3.53
C TYR A 139 13.69 16.57 2.87
N LEU A 140 12.80 17.53 3.14
CA LEU A 140 12.86 18.95 2.80
C LEU A 140 12.62 19.76 4.06
#